data_AF-K1ZCJ2-F1
#
_entry.id   AF-K1ZCJ2-F1
#
_cell.length_a   1.000
_cell.length_b   1.000
_cell.length_c   1.000
_cell.angle_alpha   90.00
_cell.angle_beta   90.00
_cell.angle_gamma   90.00
#
_symmetry.space_group_name_H-M   'P 1'
#
loop_
_entity.id
_entity.type
_entity.pdbx_description
1 polymer ?
#
loop_
_entity_poly.entity_id
_entity_poly.type
_entity_poly.pdbx_seq_one_letter_code
_entity_poly.pdbx_strand_id
1 'polypeptide(L)'
;MKKEHRSIDEKKLKNAHSAMGGFSLVEVLLTIALFAIFVTVFSGSLVYGQESERLAGDRIRANFLAEEGLEAVRNMRDGNFSNLTIGTHGLVIQDGKWNFSGTSDTTGIFTREIIITESGTSEKAVTVNVAWKQNEQRSGLVSLESRFDDWKIANPTEAEQILVVTNNSQIASGGSFQVTDVTVENVGIEDVKIANMQTSWSGVFSGAKLIGINMGGNSVWTGSDSTGSVQDITDFTVTLGAGAYPMAFVFDKTVNGISLNVLFTMTDGSVKEVIFIPGSPTDETPPANINDLSASAPTTTTLNLSWTAPGDDGSTGTATAYDIRYSTAPITSGNWSSAIQASGEPTPSVAGTSQNMTIAGLSLGTTYYFAMKTSDEVPNVSAISNVASGTTNALPQANYLLVNTTNVALSANKRDVIGITLQNSGPTNISIASIGVSWSGIPASRRLVFIQINGANSWSGAVASGVTNDVNPDIILSVGSPAIPVNYLRFNNTVSNIILSLTFNMSDGSTKTVSGIGPLL
;
A
#
# COMPACT_ATOMS: atom_id res chain seq x y z
N MET A 1 82.95 73.57 -50.13
CA MET A 1 84.01 72.54 -50.02
C MET A 1 83.42 71.35 -49.28
N LYS A 2 83.65 70.13 -49.79
CA LYS A 2 83.19 68.78 -49.36
C LYS A 2 81.82 68.26 -49.86
N LYS A 3 81.94 67.06 -50.47
CA LYS A 3 80.96 66.14 -51.09
C LYS A 3 80.36 65.20 -50.03
N GLU A 4 79.15 64.70 -50.28
CA GLU A 4 78.68 63.30 -50.20
C GLU A 4 77.22 63.26 -50.72
N HIS A 5 76.87 62.69 -51.88
CA HIS A 5 76.73 61.28 -52.31
C HIS A 5 75.61 60.47 -51.62
N ARG A 6 74.37 60.57 -52.13
CA ARG A 6 73.55 59.42 -52.60
C ARG A 6 72.21 59.91 -53.17
N SER A 7 72.03 59.70 -54.48
CA SER A 7 70.76 59.87 -55.19
C SER A 7 69.91 58.62 -55.01
N ILE A 8 68.65 58.81 -54.64
CA ILE A 8 67.59 57.80 -54.67
C ILE A 8 67.18 57.64 -56.14
N ASP A 9 67.17 56.42 -56.67
CA ASP A 9 66.63 56.14 -58.00
C ASP A 9 65.58 55.03 -57.89
N GLU A 10 64.32 55.44 -58.08
CA GLU A 10 63.18 54.55 -58.23
C GLU A 10 63.22 53.90 -59.62
N LYS A 11 63.32 52.57 -59.67
CA LYS A 11 62.72 51.82 -60.78
C LYS A 11 62.26 50.44 -60.34
N LYS A 12 60.97 50.41 -60.03
CA LYS A 12 60.11 49.22 -60.07
C LYS A 12 60.24 48.49 -61.42
N LEU A 13 59.87 47.20 -61.34
CA LEU A 13 59.18 46.38 -62.35
C LEU A 13 60.01 45.36 -63.17
N LYS A 14 59.54 44.12 -63.02
CA LYS A 14 59.43 43.01 -64.00
C LYS A 14 60.41 41.85 -63.85
N ASN A 15 59.95 40.84 -63.08
CA ASN A 15 59.74 39.45 -63.51
C ASN A 15 60.10 38.43 -62.42
N ALA A 16 59.31 38.42 -61.34
CA ALA A 16 58.88 37.15 -60.77
C ALA A 16 57.45 36.94 -61.28
N HIS A 17 57.31 36.09 -62.30
CA HIS A 17 56.00 35.62 -62.76
C HIS A 17 56.04 34.10 -62.88
N SER A 18 54.90 33.52 -62.46
CA SER A 18 54.56 32.11 -62.32
C SER A 18 55.18 31.43 -61.09
N ALA A 19 54.41 30.93 -60.11
CA ALA A 19 53.00 30.56 -60.10
C ALA A 19 52.34 30.97 -58.78
N MET A 20 51.78 32.18 -58.71
CA MET A 20 50.49 32.30 -58.01
C MET A 20 49.49 31.70 -59.00
N GLY A 21 49.07 30.46 -58.77
CA GLY A 21 48.06 29.80 -59.59
C GLY A 21 46.82 30.69 -59.63
N GLY A 22 46.61 31.40 -60.74
CA GLY A 22 45.41 32.17 -60.94
C GLY A 22 44.25 31.19 -60.98
N PHE A 23 43.29 31.34 -60.07
CA PHE A 23 42.11 30.50 -60.04
C PHE A 23 41.45 30.53 -61.41
N SER A 24 41.31 29.37 -62.04
CA SER A 24 40.53 29.25 -63.26
C SER A 24 39.08 29.62 -62.94
N LEU A 25 38.37 30.26 -63.88
CA LEU A 25 36.93 30.55 -63.72
C LEU A 25 36.14 29.26 -63.39
N VAL A 26 36.65 28.11 -63.86
CA VAL A 26 36.14 26.77 -63.54
C VAL A 26 36.34 26.39 -62.06
N GLU A 27 37.48 26.73 -61.43
CA GLU A 27 37.74 26.47 -60.01
C GLU A 27 36.84 27.31 -59.10
N VAL A 28 36.62 28.58 -59.44
CA VAL A 28 35.71 29.45 -58.69
C VAL A 28 34.29 28.91 -58.76
N LEU A 29 33.84 28.49 -59.95
CA LEU A 29 32.52 27.88 -60.13
C LEU A 29 32.39 26.54 -59.41
N LEU A 30 33.41 25.67 -59.49
CA LEU A 30 33.45 24.38 -58.79
C LEU A 30 33.40 24.60 -57.27
N THR A 31 34.15 25.56 -56.75
CA THR A 31 34.20 25.88 -55.32
C THR A 31 32.84 26.40 -54.83
N ILE A 32 32.19 27.29 -55.58
CA ILE A 32 30.84 27.77 -55.26
C ILE A 32 29.82 26.63 -55.30
N ALA A 33 29.89 25.76 -56.30
CA ALA A 33 29.00 24.60 -56.42
C ALA A 33 29.18 23.62 -55.25
N LEU A 34 30.42 23.28 -54.91
CA LEU A 34 30.73 22.40 -53.77
C LEU A 34 30.34 23.03 -52.44
N PHE A 35 30.56 24.34 -52.28
CA PHE A 35 30.15 25.08 -51.09
C PHE A 35 28.62 25.13 -50.95
N ALA A 36 27.88 25.35 -52.04
CA ALA A 36 26.43 25.32 -52.03
C ALA A 36 25.87 23.94 -51.65
N ILE A 37 26.47 22.87 -52.17
CA ILE A 37 26.13 21.49 -51.78
C ILE A 37 26.44 21.27 -50.29
N PHE A 38 27.62 21.68 -49.83
CA PHE A 38 28.04 21.52 -48.44
C PHE A 38 27.10 22.26 -47.47
N VAL A 39 26.79 23.53 -47.74
CA VAL A 39 25.88 24.32 -46.91
C VAL A 39 24.48 23.69 -46.89
N THR A 40 24.00 23.17 -48.01
CA THR A 40 22.68 22.52 -48.09
C THR A 40 22.66 21.22 -47.28
N VAL A 41 23.67 20.36 -47.43
CA VAL A 41 23.79 19.10 -46.69
C VAL A 41 23.96 19.36 -45.20
N PHE A 42 24.79 20.33 -44.82
CA PHE A 42 25.04 20.69 -43.42
C PHE A 42 23.81 21.33 -42.76
N SER A 43 23.13 22.24 -43.45
CA SER A 43 21.89 22.83 -42.94
C SER A 43 20.79 21.78 -42.83
N GLY A 44 20.67 20.89 -43.83
CA GLY A 44 19.73 19.78 -43.83
C GLY A 44 19.97 18.80 -42.69
N SER A 45 21.24 18.45 -42.40
CA SER A 45 21.58 17.55 -41.29
C SER A 45 21.31 18.17 -39.93
N LEU A 46 21.56 19.48 -39.76
CA LEU A 46 21.26 20.20 -38.52
C LEU A 46 19.75 20.26 -38.26
N VAL A 47 18.96 20.62 -39.27
CA VAL A 47 17.49 20.65 -39.17
C VAL A 47 16.92 19.26 -38.90
N TYR A 48 17.42 18.24 -39.61
CA TYR A 48 17.02 16.86 -39.40
C TYR A 48 17.39 16.35 -38.00
N GLY A 49 18.57 16.71 -37.49
CA GLY A 49 19.02 16.38 -36.14
C GLY A 49 18.14 17.00 -35.05
N GLN A 50 17.84 18.30 -35.16
CA GLN A 50 16.95 19.00 -34.22
C GLN A 50 15.53 18.43 -34.23
N GLU A 51 14.99 18.13 -35.41
CA GLU A 51 13.69 17.49 -35.55
C GLU A 51 13.70 16.10 -34.89
N SER A 52 14.75 15.29 -35.12
CA SER A 52 14.89 13.97 -34.50
C SER A 52 14.95 14.04 -32.97
N GLU A 53 15.65 15.02 -32.39
CA GLU A 53 15.70 15.23 -30.94
C GLU A 53 14.34 15.63 -30.37
N ARG A 54 13.62 16.53 -31.04
CA ARG A 54 12.26 16.93 -30.65
C ARG A 54 11.32 15.72 -30.66
N LEU A 55 11.35 14.93 -31.74
CA LEU A 55 10.50 13.75 -31.90
C LEU A 55 10.76 12.68 -30.83
N ALA A 56 12.03 12.45 -30.49
CA ALA A 56 12.40 11.55 -29.41
C ALA A 56 11.90 12.07 -28.04
N GLY A 57 12.06 13.37 -27.79
CA GLY A 57 11.57 14.04 -26.59
C GLY A 57 10.05 13.95 -26.42
N ASP A 58 9.29 14.18 -27.49
CA ASP A 58 7.83 14.08 -27.47
C ASP A 58 7.36 12.65 -27.16
N ARG A 59 8.04 11.64 -27.71
CA ARG A 59 7.73 10.24 -27.41
C ARG A 59 8.00 9.86 -25.95
N ILE A 60 9.08 10.38 -25.34
CA ILE A 60 9.38 10.18 -23.91
C ILE A 60 8.28 10.81 -23.05
N ARG A 61 7.85 12.03 -23.38
CA ARG A 61 6.76 12.72 -22.66
C ARG A 61 5.42 11.99 -22.81
N ALA A 62 5.11 11.48 -24.00
CA ALA A 62 3.91 10.68 -24.23
C ALA A 62 3.91 9.39 -23.40
N ASN A 63 5.06 8.72 -23.27
CA ASN A 63 5.19 7.54 -22.40
C ASN A 63 4.97 7.89 -20.93
N PHE A 64 5.55 9.00 -20.45
CA PHE A 64 5.32 9.46 -19.08
C PHE A 64 3.84 9.77 -18.79
N LEU A 65 3.15 10.42 -19.75
CA LEU A 65 1.70 10.68 -19.62
C LEU A 65 0.85 9.40 -19.65
N ALA A 66 1.29 8.37 -20.40
CA ALA A 66 0.63 7.07 -20.42
C ALA A 66 0.83 6.31 -19.10
N GLU A 67 2.04 6.33 -18.55
CA GLU A 67 2.37 5.77 -17.22
C GLU A 67 1.59 6.49 -16.11
N GLU A 68 1.54 7.83 -16.14
CA GLU A 68 0.69 8.61 -15.23
C GLU A 68 -0.78 8.22 -15.35
N GLY A 69 -1.27 7.98 -16.56
CA GLY A 69 -2.64 7.51 -16.79
C GLY A 69 -2.93 6.16 -16.11
N LEU A 70 -2.00 5.20 -16.23
CA LEU A 70 -2.13 3.91 -15.55
C LEU A 70 -2.09 4.05 -14.02
N GLU A 71 -1.22 4.90 -13.49
CA GLU A 71 -1.13 5.14 -12.05
C GLU A 71 -2.35 5.89 -11.49
N ALA A 72 -2.95 6.80 -12.26
CA ALA A 72 -4.21 7.44 -11.91
C ALA A 72 -5.34 6.40 -11.80
N VAL A 73 -5.42 5.47 -12.76
CA VAL A 73 -6.38 4.36 -12.73
C VAL A 73 -6.13 3.44 -11.54
N ARG A 74 -4.86 3.11 -11.26
CA ARG A 74 -4.45 2.34 -10.07
C ARG A 74 -4.93 3.01 -8.78
N ASN A 75 -4.78 4.32 -8.66
CA ASN A 75 -5.23 5.09 -7.50
C ASN A 75 -6.76 5.08 -7.34
N MET A 76 -7.52 5.24 -8.44
CA MET A 76 -8.98 5.15 -8.42
C MET A 76 -9.47 3.77 -7.97
N ARG A 77 -8.84 2.70 -8.49
CA ARG A 77 -9.07 1.31 -8.10
C ARG A 77 -8.85 1.11 -6.60
N ASP A 78 -7.76 1.62 -6.05
CA ASP A 78 -7.41 1.45 -4.63
C ASP A 78 -8.41 2.16 -3.69
N GLY A 79 -9.03 3.24 -4.15
CA GLY A 79 -10.19 3.84 -3.50
C GLY A 79 -11.39 2.89 -3.48
N ASN A 80 -11.86 2.51 -4.67
CA ASN A 80 -12.94 1.53 -4.87
C ASN A 80 -12.90 1.00 -6.31
N PHE A 81 -12.95 -0.33 -6.51
CA PHE A 81 -12.94 -0.96 -7.84
C PHE A 81 -14.12 -0.53 -8.73
N SER A 82 -15.25 -0.18 -8.12
CA SER A 82 -16.42 0.35 -8.84
C SER A 82 -16.16 1.72 -9.50
N ASN A 83 -15.13 2.44 -9.06
CA ASN A 83 -14.74 3.71 -9.69
C ASN A 83 -14.20 3.50 -11.11
N LEU A 84 -13.72 2.30 -11.45
CA LEU A 84 -13.28 1.94 -12.78
C LEU A 84 -14.48 1.68 -13.71
N THR A 85 -15.19 2.74 -14.10
CA THR A 85 -16.35 2.63 -14.99
C THR A 85 -15.92 2.22 -16.40
N ILE A 86 -16.58 1.23 -16.99
CA ILE A 86 -16.33 0.78 -18.38
C ILE A 86 -16.56 1.95 -19.34
N GLY A 87 -15.68 2.09 -20.34
CA GLY A 87 -15.77 3.13 -21.36
C GLY A 87 -14.45 3.85 -21.60
N THR A 88 -14.51 4.92 -22.36
CA THR A 88 -13.36 5.77 -22.70
C THR A 88 -13.43 7.06 -21.89
N HIS A 89 -12.33 7.40 -21.21
CA HIS A 89 -12.26 8.49 -20.24
C HIS A 89 -11.02 9.36 -20.44
N GLY A 90 -11.16 10.65 -20.14
CA GLY A 90 -10.03 11.51 -19.80
C GLY A 90 -9.81 11.58 -18.29
N LEU A 91 -8.75 12.27 -17.87
CA LEU A 91 -8.45 12.52 -16.46
C LEU A 91 -8.60 13.98 -16.05
N VAL A 92 -9.07 14.19 -14.81
CA VAL A 92 -9.05 15.48 -14.11
C VAL A 92 -8.64 15.28 -12.65
N ILE A 93 -8.00 16.28 -12.05
CA ILE A 93 -7.77 16.30 -10.60
C ILE A 93 -8.85 17.19 -9.97
N GLN A 94 -9.67 16.60 -9.10
CA GLN A 94 -10.67 17.30 -8.30
C GLN A 94 -10.49 16.90 -6.83
N ASP A 95 -10.48 17.90 -5.94
CA ASP A 95 -10.26 17.71 -4.50
C ASP A 95 -8.99 16.90 -4.14
N GLY A 96 -7.93 17.10 -4.93
CA GLY A 96 -6.65 16.41 -4.75
C GLY A 96 -6.63 14.94 -5.16
N LYS A 97 -7.67 14.46 -5.86
CA LYS A 97 -7.77 13.08 -6.37
C LYS A 97 -7.97 13.05 -7.87
N TRP A 98 -7.45 12.00 -8.50
CA TRP A 98 -7.75 11.70 -9.89
C TRP A 98 -9.21 11.25 -10.03
N ASN A 99 -9.91 11.79 -11.03
CA ASN A 99 -11.24 11.37 -11.43
C ASN A 99 -11.32 11.26 -12.96
N PHE A 100 -12.20 10.39 -13.46
CA PHE A 100 -12.53 10.37 -14.87
C PHE A 100 -13.34 11.62 -15.26
N SER A 101 -13.04 12.17 -16.43
CA SER A 101 -13.74 13.32 -16.98
C SER A 101 -13.68 13.32 -18.49
N GLY A 102 -14.83 13.48 -19.14
CA GLY A 102 -14.93 13.45 -20.60
C GLY A 102 -14.42 12.12 -21.20
N THR A 103 -14.20 12.10 -22.51
CA THR A 103 -13.64 10.93 -23.21
C THR A 103 -12.13 11.00 -23.38
N SER A 104 -11.52 12.16 -23.18
CA SER A 104 -10.08 12.38 -23.27
C SER A 104 -9.66 13.62 -22.48
N ASP A 105 -8.37 13.73 -22.16
CA ASP A 105 -7.76 14.93 -21.59
C ASP A 105 -6.56 15.39 -22.41
N THR A 106 -6.25 16.68 -22.36
CA THR A 106 -5.17 17.27 -23.18
C THR A 106 -4.12 17.94 -22.30
N THR A 107 -2.85 17.63 -22.55
CA THR A 107 -1.69 18.29 -21.94
C THR A 107 -0.74 18.76 -23.04
N GLY A 108 -0.75 20.07 -23.32
CA GLY A 108 0.04 20.63 -24.42
C GLY A 108 -0.41 20.10 -25.78
N ILE A 109 0.46 19.36 -26.47
CA ILE A 109 0.16 18.74 -27.79
C ILE A 109 -0.39 17.31 -27.67
N PHE A 110 -0.41 16.75 -26.46
CA PHE A 110 -0.80 15.37 -26.22
C PHE A 110 -2.27 15.30 -25.83
N THR A 111 -2.99 14.34 -26.42
CA THR A 111 -4.34 13.93 -26.05
C THR A 111 -4.26 12.53 -25.49
N ARG A 112 -4.72 12.34 -24.26
CA ARG A 112 -4.77 11.06 -23.56
C ARG A 112 -6.19 10.53 -23.50
N GLU A 113 -6.34 9.24 -23.76
CA GLU A 113 -7.56 8.47 -23.65
C GLU A 113 -7.29 7.22 -22.81
N ILE A 114 -8.16 6.96 -21.83
CA ILE A 114 -8.12 5.76 -20.98
C ILE A 114 -9.33 4.91 -21.33
N ILE A 115 -9.09 3.72 -21.87
CA ILE A 115 -10.12 2.78 -22.27
C ILE A 115 -10.17 1.67 -21.24
N ILE A 116 -11.35 1.47 -20.63
CA ILE A 116 -11.60 0.41 -19.66
C ILE A 116 -12.61 -0.56 -20.25
N THR A 117 -12.23 -1.84 -20.30
CA THR A 117 -13.11 -2.94 -20.74
C THR A 117 -13.21 -4.01 -19.66
N GLU A 118 -14.33 -4.72 -19.65
CA GLU A 118 -14.49 -5.90 -18.80
C GLU A 118 -13.54 -7.01 -19.28
N SER A 119 -12.84 -7.67 -18.36
CA SER A 119 -12.01 -8.84 -18.68
C SER A 119 -12.26 -10.05 -17.80
N GLY A 120 -13.02 -9.91 -16.71
CA GLY A 120 -13.45 -10.97 -15.80
C GLY A 120 -14.45 -10.40 -14.79
N THR A 121 -15.03 -11.25 -13.93
CA THR A 121 -16.04 -10.84 -12.92
C THR A 121 -15.48 -9.87 -11.86
N SER A 122 -14.17 -9.87 -11.67
CA SER A 122 -13.43 -8.99 -10.75
C SER A 122 -12.23 -8.32 -11.42
N GLU A 123 -12.15 -8.31 -12.75
CA GLU A 123 -10.97 -7.86 -13.49
C GLU A 123 -11.37 -6.92 -14.63
N LYS A 124 -10.66 -5.80 -14.74
CA LYS A 124 -10.79 -4.84 -15.85
C LYS A 124 -9.47 -4.68 -16.58
N ALA A 125 -9.55 -4.74 -17.91
CA ALA A 125 -8.44 -4.41 -18.78
C ALA A 125 -8.46 -2.90 -19.05
N VAL A 126 -7.28 -2.28 -19.02
CA VAL A 126 -7.11 -0.84 -19.17
C VAL A 126 -6.04 -0.56 -20.21
N THR A 127 -6.42 0.20 -21.23
CA THR A 127 -5.51 0.69 -22.28
C THR A 127 -5.43 2.21 -22.20
N VAL A 128 -4.23 2.76 -22.05
CA VAL A 128 -3.98 4.20 -22.05
C VAL A 128 -3.31 4.59 -23.36
N ASN A 129 -4.03 5.34 -24.18
CA ASN A 129 -3.56 5.87 -25.46
C ASN A 129 -3.18 7.34 -25.30
N VAL A 130 -1.96 7.71 -25.71
CA VAL A 130 -1.51 9.10 -25.76
C VAL A 130 -1.11 9.44 -27.20
N ALA A 131 -1.94 10.26 -27.85
CA ALA A 131 -1.77 10.69 -29.23
C ALA A 131 -1.31 12.15 -29.30
N TRP A 132 -0.47 12.49 -30.28
CA TRP A 132 -0.08 13.87 -30.56
C TRP A 132 0.17 14.10 -32.04
N LYS A 133 0.11 15.36 -32.47
CA LYS A 133 0.45 15.74 -33.84
C LYS A 133 1.97 15.84 -33.98
N GLN A 134 2.57 14.91 -34.73
CA GLN A 134 4.01 14.85 -34.96
C GLN A 134 4.45 15.89 -36.00
N ASN A 135 3.65 16.06 -37.06
CA ASN A 135 3.73 17.15 -38.04
C ASN A 135 2.37 17.29 -38.77
N GLU A 136 2.28 18.16 -39.79
CA GLU A 136 1.05 18.37 -40.56
C GLU A 136 0.48 17.11 -41.26
N GLN A 137 1.29 16.07 -41.44
CA GLN A 137 0.90 14.85 -42.14
C GLN A 137 0.97 13.57 -41.28
N ARG A 138 1.48 13.64 -40.04
CA ARG A 138 1.72 12.47 -39.18
C ARG A 138 1.33 12.73 -37.73
N SER A 139 0.74 11.72 -37.10
CA SER A 139 0.50 11.66 -35.66
C SER A 139 1.39 10.61 -34.99
N GLY A 140 1.80 10.88 -33.75
CA GLY A 140 2.41 9.90 -32.86
C GLY A 140 1.35 9.27 -31.94
N LEU A 141 1.58 8.03 -31.54
CA LEU A 141 0.76 7.29 -30.58
C LEU A 141 1.66 6.46 -29.67
N VAL A 142 1.45 6.55 -28.36
CA VAL A 142 1.92 5.59 -27.36
C VAL A 142 0.70 4.91 -26.75
N SER A 143 0.74 3.60 -26.59
CA SER A 143 -0.32 2.82 -25.97
C SER A 143 0.31 1.91 -24.91
N LEU A 144 -0.20 1.99 -23.67
CA LEU A 144 0.17 1.09 -22.58
C LEU A 144 -1.06 0.32 -22.12
N GLU A 145 -0.89 -0.97 -21.85
CA GLU A 145 -1.96 -1.85 -21.41
C GLU A 145 -1.64 -2.43 -20.03
N SER A 146 -2.66 -2.53 -19.17
CA SER A 146 -2.57 -3.18 -17.87
C SER A 146 -3.89 -3.84 -17.49
N ARG A 147 -3.82 -4.69 -16.47
CA ARG A 147 -4.96 -5.42 -15.89
C ARG A 147 -5.06 -5.05 -14.43
N PHE A 148 -6.28 -4.77 -13.98
CA PHE A 148 -6.56 -4.40 -12.61
C PHE A 148 -7.63 -5.32 -12.04
N ASP A 149 -7.29 -5.94 -10.91
CA ASP A 149 -8.20 -6.80 -10.15
C ASP A 149 -8.86 -6.02 -9.00
N ASP A 150 -10.07 -6.43 -8.62
CA ASP A 150 -10.70 -6.02 -7.37
C ASP A 150 -10.01 -6.73 -6.20
N TRP A 151 -8.91 -6.14 -5.73
CA TRP A 151 -8.11 -6.68 -4.64
C TRP A 151 -8.89 -6.86 -3.32
N LYS A 152 -10.07 -6.25 -3.17
CA LYS A 152 -10.91 -6.36 -1.96
C LYS A 152 -11.87 -7.55 -2.02
N ILE A 153 -12.12 -8.11 -3.21
CA ILE A 153 -12.87 -9.34 -3.37
C ILE A 153 -11.87 -10.47 -3.49
N ALA A 154 -11.80 -11.34 -2.49
CA ALA A 154 -11.19 -12.65 -2.69
C ALA A 154 -12.04 -13.35 -3.76
N ASN A 155 -11.48 -13.70 -4.91
CA ASN A 155 -12.15 -14.60 -5.85
C ASN A 155 -12.08 -15.99 -5.25
N PRO A 156 -13.18 -16.52 -4.69
CA PRO A 156 -13.15 -17.84 -4.10
C PRO A 156 -12.89 -18.86 -5.21
N THR A 157 -12.00 -19.81 -4.96
CA THR A 157 -11.82 -20.97 -5.84
C THR A 157 -13.14 -21.73 -6.00
N GLU A 158 -13.32 -22.50 -7.07
CA GLU A 158 -14.54 -23.31 -7.24
C GLU A 158 -14.82 -24.20 -6.02
N ALA A 159 -13.78 -24.73 -5.36
CA ALA A 159 -13.89 -25.52 -4.14
C ALA A 159 -14.43 -24.73 -2.93
N GLU A 160 -14.05 -23.47 -2.78
CA GLU A 160 -14.55 -22.59 -1.71
C GLU A 160 -16.02 -22.19 -1.95
N GLN A 161 -16.49 -22.29 -3.19
CA GLN A 161 -17.84 -21.92 -3.60
C GLN A 161 -18.88 -23.03 -3.42
N ILE A 162 -18.47 -24.25 -3.10
CA ILE A 162 -19.42 -25.34 -2.78
C ILE A 162 -19.48 -25.59 -1.27
N LEU A 163 -20.67 -25.90 -0.78
CA LEU A 163 -20.91 -26.46 0.54
C LEU A 163 -21.27 -27.93 0.39
N VAL A 164 -20.52 -28.82 1.04
CA VAL A 164 -20.82 -30.25 1.08
C VAL A 164 -21.31 -30.56 2.48
N VAL A 165 -22.57 -30.98 2.56
CA VAL A 165 -23.27 -31.22 3.82
C VAL A 165 -23.36 -32.73 4.02
N THR A 166 -22.70 -33.23 5.06
CA THR A 166 -22.59 -34.66 5.38
C THR A 166 -23.25 -35.03 6.70
N ASN A 167 -23.73 -34.05 7.46
CA ASN A 167 -24.30 -34.21 8.81
C ASN A 167 -25.60 -35.05 8.82
N ASN A 168 -26.38 -35.00 7.73
CA ASN A 168 -27.58 -35.83 7.55
C ASN A 168 -27.27 -37.20 6.91
N SER A 169 -26.01 -37.46 6.56
CA SER A 169 -25.64 -38.66 5.83
C SER A 169 -25.96 -39.90 6.63
N GLN A 170 -26.42 -40.94 5.95
CA GLN A 170 -26.90 -42.15 6.58
C GLN A 170 -26.70 -43.36 5.69
N ILE A 171 -26.74 -44.54 6.31
CA ILE A 171 -26.71 -45.81 5.58
C ILE A 171 -28.14 -46.20 5.22
N ALA A 172 -28.42 -46.40 3.94
CA ALA A 172 -29.77 -46.72 3.46
C ALA A 172 -30.31 -48.01 4.12
N SER A 173 -31.54 -47.94 4.64
CA SER A 173 -32.18 -49.00 5.45
C SER A 173 -32.53 -50.29 4.68
N GLY A 174 -32.41 -50.30 3.35
CA GLY A 174 -32.81 -51.41 2.45
C GLY A 174 -31.70 -52.36 1.99
N GLY A 175 -30.59 -52.45 2.73
CA GLY A 175 -29.46 -53.36 2.39
C GLY A 175 -28.09 -52.89 2.89
N SER A 176 -28.01 -51.66 3.42
CA SER A 176 -26.77 -51.06 3.93
C SER A 176 -25.64 -50.99 2.89
N PHE A 177 -25.97 -50.91 1.59
CA PHE A 177 -25.03 -50.82 0.47
C PHE A 177 -24.83 -49.38 -0.02
N GLN A 178 -25.53 -48.41 0.55
CA GLN A 178 -25.53 -47.04 0.07
C GLN A 178 -25.35 -46.07 1.24
N VAL A 179 -24.48 -45.09 1.02
CA VAL A 179 -24.40 -43.87 1.81
C VAL A 179 -25.27 -42.84 1.11
N THR A 180 -26.30 -42.33 1.78
CA THR A 180 -27.27 -41.35 1.25
C THR A 180 -27.25 -40.06 2.06
N ASP A 181 -28.03 -39.08 1.61
CA ASP A 181 -28.30 -37.82 2.32
C ASP A 181 -27.05 -36.95 2.56
N VAL A 182 -26.03 -37.15 1.72
CA VAL A 182 -25.01 -36.14 1.48
C VAL A 182 -25.58 -35.15 0.47
N THR A 183 -25.36 -33.86 0.65
CA THR A 183 -25.78 -32.86 -0.35
C THR A 183 -24.64 -31.93 -0.72
N VAL A 184 -24.60 -31.50 -1.98
CA VAL A 184 -23.68 -30.49 -2.48
C VAL A 184 -24.47 -29.28 -2.93
N GLU A 185 -24.19 -28.11 -2.37
CA GLU A 185 -24.86 -26.85 -2.71
C GLU A 185 -23.83 -25.82 -3.17
N ASN A 186 -24.20 -25.01 -4.16
CA ASN A 186 -23.40 -23.86 -4.55
C ASN A 186 -23.76 -22.66 -3.68
N VAL A 187 -22.80 -22.20 -2.88
CA VAL A 187 -22.89 -21.04 -1.97
C VAL A 187 -22.05 -19.86 -2.46
N GLY A 188 -21.50 -19.97 -3.67
CA GLY A 188 -20.61 -19.00 -4.29
C GLY A 188 -21.33 -17.95 -5.12
N ILE A 189 -20.63 -17.50 -6.16
CA ILE A 189 -21.02 -16.37 -7.01
C ILE A 189 -21.17 -16.75 -8.49
N GLU A 190 -20.79 -17.97 -8.86
CA GLU A 190 -20.90 -18.52 -10.21
C GLU A 190 -21.12 -20.04 -10.18
N ASP A 191 -21.43 -20.64 -11.33
CA ASP A 191 -21.59 -22.09 -11.44
C ASP A 191 -20.25 -22.82 -11.21
N VAL A 192 -20.27 -23.89 -10.41
CA VAL A 192 -19.09 -24.72 -10.11
C VAL A 192 -19.15 -26.05 -10.84
N LYS A 193 -18.02 -26.57 -11.33
CA LYS A 193 -17.96 -27.87 -11.99
C LYS A 193 -17.02 -28.83 -11.28
N ILE A 194 -17.58 -29.95 -10.83
CA ILE A 194 -16.81 -31.06 -10.28
C ILE A 194 -16.37 -31.96 -11.43
N ALA A 195 -15.06 -32.13 -11.61
CA ALA A 195 -14.46 -32.90 -12.69
C ALA A 195 -14.20 -34.35 -12.28
N ASN A 196 -13.71 -34.58 -11.06
CA ASN A 196 -13.48 -35.93 -10.54
C ASN A 196 -13.62 -35.97 -9.02
N MET A 197 -13.70 -37.19 -8.49
CA MET A 197 -13.71 -37.45 -7.05
C MET A 197 -12.69 -38.53 -6.71
N GLN A 198 -12.03 -38.43 -5.57
CA GLN A 198 -11.29 -39.55 -4.99
C GLN A 198 -12.01 -40.00 -3.73
N THR A 199 -12.57 -41.22 -3.76
CA THR A 199 -13.31 -41.77 -2.61
C THR A 199 -12.45 -42.80 -1.89
N SER A 200 -12.22 -42.57 -0.60
CA SER A 200 -11.55 -43.51 0.31
C SER A 200 -12.47 -43.89 1.46
N TRP A 201 -12.32 -45.10 1.99
CA TRP A 201 -13.10 -45.55 3.14
C TRP A 201 -12.35 -46.48 4.07
N SER A 202 -12.81 -46.51 5.32
CA SER A 202 -12.38 -47.43 6.36
C SER A 202 -13.56 -47.92 7.21
N GLY A 203 -13.32 -48.81 8.17
CA GLY A 203 -14.35 -49.29 9.11
C GLY A 203 -15.25 -50.42 8.59
N VAL A 204 -15.07 -50.86 7.34
CA VAL A 204 -15.85 -51.94 6.71
C VAL A 204 -15.00 -53.19 6.43
N PHE A 205 -15.64 -54.37 6.43
CA PHE A 205 -14.97 -55.66 6.18
C PHE A 205 -14.25 -55.65 4.82
N SER A 206 -13.05 -56.24 4.77
CA SER A 206 -12.14 -56.08 3.63
C SER A 206 -12.76 -56.52 2.30
N GLY A 207 -12.64 -55.64 1.31
CA GLY A 207 -13.03 -55.90 -0.07
C GLY A 207 -14.40 -55.38 -0.50
N ALA A 208 -15.02 -54.44 0.24
CA ALA A 208 -16.06 -53.58 -0.33
C ALA A 208 -15.46 -52.73 -1.46
N LYS A 209 -16.23 -52.54 -2.53
CA LYS A 209 -15.89 -51.74 -3.70
C LYS A 209 -16.96 -50.71 -3.96
N LEU A 210 -16.54 -49.53 -4.38
CA LEU A 210 -17.45 -48.50 -4.89
C LEU A 210 -17.87 -48.89 -6.30
N ILE A 211 -19.18 -48.94 -6.53
CA ILE A 211 -19.77 -49.35 -7.82
C ILE A 211 -20.59 -48.25 -8.48
N GLY A 212 -20.93 -47.19 -7.75
CA GLY A 212 -21.61 -46.03 -8.32
C GLY A 212 -21.54 -44.79 -7.44
N ILE A 213 -21.57 -43.63 -8.10
CA ILE A 213 -21.77 -42.32 -7.46
C ILE A 213 -22.95 -41.68 -8.18
N ASN A 214 -23.95 -41.27 -7.41
CA ASN A 214 -25.11 -40.54 -7.90
C ASN A 214 -25.07 -39.10 -7.39
N MET A 215 -25.41 -38.14 -8.25
CA MET A 215 -25.59 -36.73 -7.91
C MET A 215 -26.82 -36.16 -8.60
N GLY A 216 -27.62 -35.35 -7.89
CA GLY A 216 -28.84 -34.75 -8.45
C GLY A 216 -29.86 -35.78 -8.95
N GLY A 217 -29.84 -36.99 -8.40
CA GLY A 217 -30.68 -38.11 -8.84
C GLY A 217 -30.17 -38.87 -10.07
N ASN A 218 -29.04 -38.47 -10.67
CA ASN A 218 -28.44 -39.13 -11.84
C ASN A 218 -27.13 -39.84 -11.45
N SER A 219 -26.82 -40.94 -12.14
CA SER A 219 -25.51 -41.59 -12.00
C SER A 219 -24.44 -40.76 -12.70
N VAL A 220 -23.46 -40.26 -11.94
CA VAL A 220 -22.30 -39.52 -12.49
C VAL A 220 -21.09 -40.41 -12.72
N TRP A 221 -21.06 -41.58 -12.07
CA TRP A 221 -20.01 -42.57 -12.25
C TRP A 221 -20.51 -43.98 -11.92
N THR A 222 -20.00 -44.99 -12.64
CA THR A 222 -20.21 -46.42 -12.36
C THR A 222 -18.90 -47.19 -12.57
N GLY A 223 -18.62 -48.18 -11.74
CA GLY A 223 -17.36 -48.95 -11.83
C GLY A 223 -17.23 -50.08 -10.81
N SER A 224 -16.00 -50.36 -10.39
CA SER A 224 -15.71 -51.41 -9.40
C SER A 224 -14.38 -51.13 -8.68
N ASP A 225 -14.33 -49.96 -8.04
CA ASP A 225 -13.11 -49.39 -7.50
C ASP A 225 -12.84 -49.80 -6.05
N SER A 226 -11.56 -49.97 -5.73
CA SER A 226 -11.10 -50.09 -4.35
C SER A 226 -10.99 -48.71 -3.69
N THR A 227 -10.89 -48.71 -2.36
CA THR A 227 -10.67 -47.47 -1.59
C THR A 227 -9.48 -46.68 -2.11
N GLY A 228 -9.63 -45.36 -2.24
CA GLY A 228 -8.58 -44.43 -2.63
C GLY A 228 -8.37 -44.30 -4.14
N SER A 229 -9.12 -45.03 -4.97
CA SER A 229 -9.13 -44.81 -6.41
C SER A 229 -9.75 -43.46 -6.77
N VAL A 230 -9.31 -42.84 -7.87
CA VAL A 230 -9.91 -41.64 -8.44
C VAL A 230 -11.02 -42.07 -9.41
N GLN A 231 -12.24 -41.58 -9.16
CA GLN A 231 -13.39 -41.70 -10.02
C GLN A 231 -13.45 -40.49 -10.95
N ASP A 232 -13.16 -40.72 -12.23
CA ASP A 232 -13.39 -39.76 -13.31
C ASP A 232 -14.89 -39.67 -13.58
N ILE A 233 -15.56 -38.71 -12.95
CA ILE A 233 -17.01 -38.58 -13.05
C ILE A 233 -17.38 -37.88 -14.36
N THR A 234 -18.63 -38.03 -14.78
CA THR A 234 -19.14 -37.09 -15.79
C THR A 234 -19.24 -35.71 -15.13
N ASP A 235 -18.54 -34.71 -15.67
CA ASP A 235 -18.53 -33.33 -15.18
C ASP A 235 -19.91 -32.91 -14.68
N PHE A 236 -20.00 -32.64 -13.39
CA PHE A 236 -21.25 -32.26 -12.74
C PHE A 236 -21.24 -30.77 -12.43
N THR A 237 -22.19 -30.03 -13.01
CA THR A 237 -22.35 -28.60 -12.74
C THR A 237 -23.26 -28.40 -11.53
N VAL A 238 -22.72 -27.80 -10.47
CA VAL A 238 -23.48 -27.34 -9.30
C VAL A 238 -23.94 -25.91 -9.59
N THR A 239 -25.14 -25.77 -10.15
CA THR A 239 -25.65 -24.47 -10.62
C THR A 239 -25.97 -23.53 -9.46
N LEU A 240 -25.57 -22.27 -9.59
CA LEU A 240 -25.85 -21.24 -8.60
C LEU A 240 -27.36 -21.05 -8.41
N GLY A 241 -27.81 -21.10 -7.16
CA GLY A 241 -29.22 -20.90 -6.81
C GLY A 241 -30.17 -22.05 -7.15
N ALA A 242 -29.66 -23.20 -7.62
CA ALA A 242 -30.47 -24.40 -7.86
C ALA A 242 -30.84 -25.15 -6.57
N GLY A 243 -30.27 -24.75 -5.43
CA GLY A 243 -30.38 -25.45 -4.14
C GLY A 243 -29.41 -26.63 -4.03
N ALA A 244 -29.61 -27.44 -3.00
CA ALA A 244 -28.72 -28.56 -2.68
C ALA A 244 -28.99 -29.78 -3.57
N TYR A 245 -27.94 -30.31 -4.21
CA TYR A 245 -27.98 -31.54 -4.99
C TYR A 245 -27.73 -32.76 -4.10
N PRO A 246 -28.64 -33.74 -4.05
CA PRO A 246 -28.43 -34.96 -3.28
C PRO A 246 -27.36 -35.83 -3.93
N MET A 247 -26.55 -36.45 -3.08
CA MET A 247 -25.44 -37.32 -3.43
C MET A 247 -25.61 -38.68 -2.74
N ALA A 248 -25.24 -39.75 -3.44
CA ALA A 248 -25.18 -41.09 -2.87
C ALA A 248 -23.99 -41.88 -3.39
N PHE A 249 -23.34 -42.63 -2.49
CA PHE A 249 -22.26 -43.56 -2.81
C PHE A 249 -22.78 -44.99 -2.71
N VAL A 250 -22.61 -45.78 -3.76
CA VAL A 250 -23.15 -47.14 -3.88
C VAL A 250 -21.99 -48.14 -3.83
N PHE A 251 -22.09 -49.11 -2.93
CA PHE A 251 -21.11 -50.16 -2.71
C PHE A 251 -21.64 -51.54 -3.11
N ASP A 252 -20.72 -52.45 -3.46
CA ASP A 252 -21.06 -53.85 -3.77
C ASP A 252 -21.41 -54.70 -2.54
N LYS A 253 -21.09 -54.21 -1.35
CA LYS A 253 -21.21 -54.90 -0.06
C LYS A 253 -21.72 -53.96 1.03
N THR A 254 -22.19 -54.55 2.12
CA THR A 254 -22.69 -53.81 3.27
C THR A 254 -21.59 -52.96 3.90
N VAL A 255 -21.90 -51.69 4.16
CA VAL A 255 -20.98 -50.66 4.64
C VAL A 255 -21.39 -50.04 5.99
N ASN A 256 -21.99 -50.82 6.88
CA ASN A 256 -22.32 -50.34 8.23
C ASN A 256 -21.03 -49.94 9.00
N GLY A 257 -21.04 -48.76 9.62
CA GLY A 257 -19.88 -48.25 10.37
C GLY A 257 -18.75 -47.73 9.48
N ILE A 258 -19.01 -47.51 8.18
CA ILE A 258 -18.05 -46.91 7.26
C ILE A 258 -17.67 -45.49 7.69
N SER A 259 -16.39 -45.16 7.60
CA SER A 259 -15.92 -43.78 7.55
C SER A 259 -15.51 -43.49 6.11
N LEU A 260 -16.09 -42.45 5.51
CA LEU A 260 -15.87 -42.04 4.13
C LEU A 260 -15.01 -40.77 4.11
N ASN A 261 -14.01 -40.74 3.24
CA ASN A 261 -13.27 -39.54 2.86
C ASN A 261 -13.47 -39.33 1.35
N VAL A 262 -13.93 -38.14 0.97
CA VAL A 262 -14.17 -37.76 -0.42
C VAL A 262 -13.40 -36.48 -0.73
N LEU A 263 -12.49 -36.56 -1.69
CA LEU A 263 -11.80 -35.41 -2.26
C LEU A 263 -12.45 -35.04 -3.59
N PHE A 264 -13.13 -33.90 -3.64
CA PHE A 264 -13.66 -33.31 -4.87
C PHE A 264 -12.55 -32.52 -5.57
N THR A 265 -12.41 -32.71 -6.89
CA THR A 265 -11.54 -31.89 -7.72
C THR A 265 -12.39 -31.11 -8.72
N MET A 266 -12.23 -29.79 -8.72
CA MET A 266 -12.95 -28.89 -9.61
C MET A 266 -12.24 -28.69 -10.94
N THR A 267 -12.91 -28.06 -11.92
CA THR A 267 -12.29 -27.81 -13.23
C THR A 267 -11.15 -26.79 -13.19
N ASP A 268 -11.15 -25.88 -12.22
CA ASP A 268 -10.04 -24.96 -11.95
C ASP A 268 -8.84 -25.62 -11.23
N GLY A 269 -8.95 -26.90 -10.86
CA GLY A 269 -7.92 -27.66 -10.13
C GLY A 269 -7.93 -27.47 -8.62
N SER A 270 -8.82 -26.63 -8.08
CA SER A 270 -9.06 -26.55 -6.63
C SER A 270 -9.70 -27.83 -6.11
N VAL A 271 -9.50 -28.11 -4.82
CA VAL A 271 -9.98 -29.34 -4.19
C VAL A 271 -10.75 -29.07 -2.91
N LYS A 272 -11.76 -29.90 -2.63
CA LYS A 272 -12.47 -29.92 -1.35
C LYS A 272 -12.48 -31.31 -0.76
N GLU A 273 -12.01 -31.47 0.47
CA GLU A 273 -12.03 -32.76 1.18
C GLU A 273 -13.15 -32.78 2.22
N VAL A 274 -13.90 -33.87 2.30
CA VAL A 274 -14.85 -34.12 3.39
C VAL A 274 -14.66 -35.52 3.96
N ILE A 275 -14.65 -35.62 5.29
CA ILE A 275 -14.56 -36.88 6.02
C ILE A 275 -15.79 -36.99 6.91
N PHE A 276 -16.50 -38.12 6.86
CA PHE A 276 -17.72 -38.31 7.64
C PHE A 276 -18.01 -39.77 7.95
N ILE A 277 -18.84 -39.99 8.98
CA ILE A 277 -19.37 -41.31 9.37
C ILE A 277 -20.89 -41.25 9.21
N PRO A 278 -21.48 -41.93 8.22
CA PRO A 278 -22.92 -41.89 8.02
C PRO A 278 -23.69 -42.43 9.23
N GLY A 279 -24.67 -41.66 9.70
CA GLY A 279 -25.49 -41.98 10.87
C GLY A 279 -24.88 -41.57 12.22
N SER A 280 -23.76 -40.85 12.23
CA SER A 280 -23.25 -40.17 13.43
C SER A 280 -24.13 -38.95 13.75
N PRO A 281 -24.42 -38.63 15.03
CA PRO A 281 -25.14 -37.40 15.37
C PRO A 281 -24.41 -36.17 14.81
N THR A 282 -25.19 -35.16 14.44
CA THR A 282 -24.70 -33.86 13.96
C THR A 282 -23.90 -33.17 15.05
N ASP A 283 -22.75 -32.61 14.68
CA ASP A 283 -22.02 -31.71 15.56
C ASP A 283 -22.71 -30.35 15.56
N GLU A 284 -23.26 -29.98 16.71
CA GLU A 284 -23.99 -28.74 16.95
C GLU A 284 -23.35 -27.92 18.08
N THR A 285 -22.16 -28.31 18.56
CA THR A 285 -21.55 -27.69 19.74
C THR A 285 -20.47 -26.69 19.33
N PRO A 286 -20.76 -25.38 19.30
CA PRO A 286 -19.76 -24.40 18.92
C PRO A 286 -18.60 -24.32 19.93
N PRO A 287 -17.44 -23.78 19.49
CA PRO A 287 -16.37 -23.36 20.38
C PRO A 287 -16.87 -22.43 21.49
N ALA A 288 -16.24 -22.53 22.67
CA ALA A 288 -16.54 -21.63 23.78
C ALA A 288 -16.15 -20.20 23.43
N ASN A 289 -16.91 -19.24 23.96
CA ASN A 289 -16.54 -17.84 23.80
C ASN A 289 -15.25 -17.52 24.59
N ILE A 290 -14.35 -16.77 23.96
CA ILE A 290 -13.11 -16.32 24.60
C ILE A 290 -13.42 -15.18 25.59
N ASN A 291 -12.97 -15.30 26.83
CA ASN A 291 -13.28 -14.33 27.90
C ASN A 291 -12.06 -13.53 28.39
N ASP A 292 -10.88 -13.82 27.87
CA ASP A 292 -9.60 -13.25 28.30
C ASP A 292 -8.86 -12.49 27.19
N LEU A 293 -9.54 -12.11 26.11
CA LEU A 293 -8.94 -11.30 25.05
C LEU A 293 -8.44 -9.98 25.64
N SER A 294 -7.19 -9.64 25.35
CA SER A 294 -6.53 -8.44 25.86
C SER A 294 -5.69 -7.78 24.77
N ALA A 295 -5.51 -6.45 24.86
CA ALA A 295 -4.67 -5.66 23.97
C ALA A 295 -3.55 -4.97 24.76
N SER A 296 -2.33 -5.02 24.27
CA SER A 296 -1.13 -4.56 24.97
C SER A 296 -0.03 -4.09 24.01
N ALA A 297 1.12 -3.69 24.56
CA ALA A 297 2.32 -3.29 23.82
C ALA A 297 2.07 -2.28 22.68
N PRO A 298 1.43 -1.12 22.96
CA PRO A 298 1.15 -0.13 21.94
C PRO A 298 2.44 0.43 21.34
N THR A 299 2.51 0.46 20.02
CA THR A 299 3.41 1.35 19.28
C THR A 299 2.60 2.49 18.68
N THR A 300 3.21 3.33 17.84
CA THR A 300 2.47 4.36 17.11
C THR A 300 1.52 3.78 16.05
N THR A 301 1.68 2.51 15.64
CA THR A 301 0.89 1.91 14.55
C THR A 301 0.47 0.46 14.79
N THR A 302 0.75 -0.09 15.97
CA THR A 302 0.46 -1.50 16.28
C THR A 302 -0.03 -1.70 17.70
N LEU A 303 -0.76 -2.80 17.91
CA LEU A 303 -1.16 -3.35 19.22
C LEU A 303 -1.00 -4.87 19.19
N ASN A 304 -0.60 -5.47 20.31
CA ASN A 304 -0.51 -6.92 20.45
C ASN A 304 -1.73 -7.48 21.20
N LEU A 305 -2.44 -8.40 20.57
CA LEU A 305 -3.57 -9.13 21.17
C LEU A 305 -3.09 -10.43 21.80
N SER A 306 -3.68 -10.82 22.92
CA SER A 306 -3.45 -12.12 23.55
C SER A 306 -4.73 -12.68 24.15
N TRP A 307 -4.90 -14.01 24.03
CA TRP A 307 -6.05 -14.77 24.50
C TRP A 307 -5.66 -16.24 24.77
N THR A 308 -6.59 -16.99 25.36
CA THR A 308 -6.51 -18.45 25.52
C THR A 308 -7.34 -19.15 24.44
N ALA A 309 -6.75 -20.11 23.72
CA ALA A 309 -7.44 -20.88 22.68
C ALA A 309 -8.64 -21.65 23.26
N PRO A 310 -9.85 -21.56 22.67
CA PRO A 310 -10.99 -22.38 23.05
C PRO A 310 -10.85 -23.79 22.44
N GLY A 311 -11.81 -24.65 22.72
CA GLY A 311 -11.92 -25.95 22.08
C GLY A 311 -12.68 -25.89 20.77
N ASP A 312 -12.83 -27.07 20.19
CA ASP A 312 -13.75 -27.40 19.11
C ASP A 312 -15.17 -27.40 19.68
N ASP A 313 -15.47 -28.38 20.53
CA ASP A 313 -16.69 -28.46 21.33
C ASP A 313 -16.52 -27.72 22.68
N GLY A 314 -16.90 -26.44 22.70
CA GLY A 314 -16.76 -25.62 23.90
C GLY A 314 -15.29 -25.42 24.29
N SER A 315 -14.82 -26.15 25.30
CA SER A 315 -13.44 -26.07 25.81
C SER A 315 -12.62 -27.34 25.57
N THR A 316 -13.11 -28.26 24.74
CA THR A 316 -12.44 -29.53 24.42
C THR A 316 -12.04 -29.56 22.95
N GLY A 317 -10.88 -30.12 22.62
CA GLY A 317 -10.43 -30.22 21.22
C GLY A 317 -9.65 -29.01 20.75
N THR A 318 -9.64 -28.80 19.44
CA THR A 318 -8.93 -27.70 18.76
C THR A 318 -9.86 -27.11 17.74
N ALA A 319 -10.20 -25.83 17.86
CA ALA A 319 -11.01 -25.15 16.86
C ALA A 319 -10.29 -25.05 15.51
N THR A 320 -11.05 -24.75 14.46
CA THR A 320 -10.54 -24.62 13.09
C THR A 320 -10.03 -23.22 12.76
N ALA A 321 -10.74 -22.15 13.13
CA ALA A 321 -10.37 -20.79 12.74
C ALA A 321 -10.77 -19.69 13.74
N TYR A 322 -10.09 -18.54 13.65
CA TYR A 322 -10.45 -17.30 14.32
C TYR A 322 -10.93 -16.24 13.31
N ASP A 323 -11.96 -15.48 13.66
CA ASP A 323 -12.33 -14.21 13.02
C ASP A 323 -12.07 -13.09 14.04
N ILE A 324 -10.97 -12.35 13.86
CA ILE A 324 -10.60 -11.23 14.73
C ILE A 324 -11.02 -9.93 14.06
N ARG A 325 -11.72 -9.05 14.79
CA ARG A 325 -12.16 -7.75 14.26
C ARG A 325 -11.76 -6.61 15.15
N TYR A 326 -11.59 -5.44 14.53
CA TYR A 326 -11.26 -4.20 15.19
C TYR A 326 -12.06 -3.00 14.68
N SER A 327 -12.24 -2.00 15.54
CA SER A 327 -12.99 -0.76 15.25
C SER A 327 -12.52 0.39 16.14
N THR A 328 -12.76 1.63 15.73
CA THR A 328 -12.57 2.83 16.58
C THR A 328 -13.79 3.12 17.47
N ALA A 329 -14.85 2.31 17.36
CA ALA A 329 -16.01 2.32 18.25
C ALA A 329 -16.17 0.94 18.94
N PRO A 330 -16.80 0.87 20.13
CA PRO A 330 -17.04 -0.39 20.81
C PRO A 330 -17.75 -1.44 19.93
N ILE A 331 -17.21 -2.65 19.91
CA ILE A 331 -17.78 -3.79 19.18
C ILE A 331 -18.80 -4.50 20.07
N THR A 332 -19.90 -4.93 19.47
CA THR A 332 -21.00 -5.69 20.07
C THR A 332 -21.43 -6.76 19.07
N SER A 333 -22.23 -7.74 19.51
CA SER A 333 -22.81 -8.73 18.59
C SER A 333 -23.64 -8.08 17.47
N GLY A 334 -24.33 -6.97 17.76
CA GLY A 334 -25.21 -6.28 16.80
C GLY A 334 -24.49 -5.46 15.74
N ASN A 335 -23.21 -5.08 15.96
CA ASN A 335 -22.42 -4.33 15.00
C ASN A 335 -21.17 -5.10 14.50
N TRP A 336 -21.07 -6.40 14.80
CA TRP A 336 -19.96 -7.28 14.41
C TRP A 336 -19.60 -7.19 12.92
N SER A 337 -20.62 -7.23 12.06
CA SER A 337 -20.45 -7.19 10.60
C SER A 337 -19.89 -5.87 10.07
N SER A 338 -19.99 -4.78 10.85
CA SER A 338 -19.47 -3.47 10.48
C SER A 338 -18.03 -3.22 10.95
N ALA A 339 -17.50 -4.05 11.85
CA ALA A 339 -16.12 -3.98 12.28
C ALA A 339 -15.18 -4.52 11.20
N ILE A 340 -13.94 -4.01 11.18
CA ILE A 340 -12.94 -4.38 10.18
C ILE A 340 -12.31 -5.71 10.60
N GLN A 341 -12.33 -6.70 9.71
CA GLN A 341 -11.65 -7.97 9.96
C GLN A 341 -10.13 -7.79 9.85
N ALA A 342 -9.40 -8.36 10.81
CA ALA A 342 -7.97 -8.49 10.75
C ALA A 342 -7.58 -9.56 9.70
N SER A 343 -6.30 -9.68 9.41
CA SER A 343 -5.79 -10.74 8.55
C SER A 343 -4.50 -11.30 9.10
N GLY A 344 -4.25 -12.59 8.84
CA GLY A 344 -3.08 -13.29 9.36
C GLY A 344 -3.31 -13.86 10.76
N GLU A 345 -4.56 -14.21 11.09
CA GLU A 345 -4.89 -14.95 12.30
C GLU A 345 -4.08 -16.24 12.37
N PRO A 346 -3.52 -16.59 13.55
CA PRO A 346 -2.83 -17.86 13.71
C PRO A 346 -3.83 -19.01 13.67
N THR A 347 -3.40 -20.18 13.18
CA THR A 347 -4.18 -21.42 13.34
C THR A 347 -4.45 -21.65 14.84
N PRO A 348 -5.69 -21.95 15.25
CA PRO A 348 -5.98 -22.26 16.64
C PRO A 348 -5.12 -23.43 17.15
N SER A 349 -4.64 -23.30 18.37
CA SER A 349 -3.95 -24.37 19.09
C SER A 349 -4.94 -25.13 19.98
N VAL A 350 -4.50 -26.27 20.52
CA VAL A 350 -5.29 -27.05 21.49
C VAL A 350 -5.83 -26.16 22.61
N ALA A 351 -7.08 -26.41 23.00
CA ALA A 351 -7.77 -25.67 24.05
C ALA A 351 -6.91 -25.45 25.31
N GLY A 352 -6.95 -24.23 25.85
CA GLY A 352 -6.17 -23.83 27.02
C GLY A 352 -4.76 -23.30 26.70
N THR A 353 -4.33 -23.32 25.44
CA THR A 353 -3.05 -22.76 25.03
C THR A 353 -3.13 -21.24 24.86
N SER A 354 -2.19 -20.50 25.44
CA SER A 354 -2.10 -19.05 25.21
C SER A 354 -1.60 -18.75 23.80
N GLN A 355 -2.34 -17.89 23.09
CA GLN A 355 -1.99 -17.40 21.75
C GLN A 355 -1.96 -15.87 21.72
N ASN A 356 -1.33 -15.33 20.68
CA ASN A 356 -1.22 -13.90 20.46
C ASN A 356 -1.12 -13.56 18.97
N MET A 357 -1.43 -12.31 18.63
CA MET A 357 -1.33 -11.75 17.28
C MET A 357 -1.08 -10.24 17.37
N THR A 358 -0.18 -9.73 16.52
CA THR A 358 0.03 -8.28 16.39
C THR A 358 -0.87 -7.71 15.29
N ILE A 359 -1.68 -6.72 15.65
CA ILE A 359 -2.45 -5.92 14.68
C ILE A 359 -1.61 -4.70 14.28
N ALA A 360 -1.39 -4.53 12.99
CA ALA A 360 -0.59 -3.45 12.41
C ALA A 360 -1.42 -2.50 11.53
N GLY A 361 -0.81 -1.41 11.07
CA GLY A 361 -1.47 -0.43 10.20
C GLY A 361 -2.47 0.48 10.92
N LEU A 362 -2.42 0.52 12.25
CA LEU A 362 -3.30 1.35 13.06
C LEU A 362 -2.87 2.82 13.00
N SER A 363 -3.84 3.73 13.16
CA SER A 363 -3.56 5.17 13.27
C SER A 363 -2.93 5.49 14.62
N LEU A 364 -1.99 6.43 14.65
CA LEU A 364 -1.33 6.88 15.88
C LEU A 364 -2.30 7.60 16.83
N GLY A 365 -2.02 7.53 18.14
CA GLY A 365 -2.83 8.20 19.18
C GLY A 365 -4.31 7.82 19.17
N THR A 366 -4.68 6.66 18.61
CA THR A 366 -6.07 6.28 18.34
C THR A 366 -6.46 5.07 19.20
N THR A 367 -7.61 5.16 19.86
CA THR A 367 -8.18 4.04 20.61
C THR A 367 -8.90 3.08 19.66
N TYR A 368 -8.58 1.79 19.78
CA TYR A 368 -9.20 0.70 19.06
C TYR A 368 -9.83 -0.29 20.03
N TYR A 369 -10.94 -0.87 19.60
CA TYR A 369 -11.67 -1.96 20.25
C TYR A 369 -11.51 -3.22 19.41
N PHE A 370 -11.28 -4.34 20.07
CA PHE A 370 -11.02 -5.64 19.45
C PHE A 370 -11.96 -6.68 20.03
N ALA A 371 -12.46 -7.55 19.18
CA ALA A 371 -13.26 -8.71 19.57
C ALA A 371 -13.04 -9.84 18.56
N MET A 372 -13.29 -11.08 18.97
CA MET A 372 -13.07 -12.24 18.13
C MET A 372 -14.20 -13.27 18.25
N LYS A 373 -14.33 -14.11 17.23
CA LYS A 373 -15.11 -15.35 17.23
C LYS A 373 -14.24 -16.52 16.78
N THR A 374 -14.67 -17.72 17.14
CA THR A 374 -13.98 -18.96 16.80
C THR A 374 -14.97 -19.91 16.12
N SER A 375 -14.50 -20.68 15.14
CA SER A 375 -15.30 -21.70 14.44
C SER A 375 -14.62 -23.06 14.43
N ASP A 376 -15.42 -24.12 14.43
CA ASP A 376 -15.02 -25.53 14.26
C ASP A 376 -14.98 -25.97 12.78
N GLU A 377 -14.81 -27.27 12.57
CA GLU A 377 -14.71 -27.99 11.30
C GLU A 377 -16.07 -28.08 10.58
N VAL A 378 -17.18 -27.94 11.31
CA VAL A 378 -18.57 -28.00 10.82
C VAL A 378 -19.23 -26.65 11.10
N PRO A 379 -18.71 -25.57 10.49
CA PRO A 379 -18.39 -24.27 11.09
C PRO A 379 -19.48 -23.68 12.02
N ASN A 380 -19.67 -24.29 13.20
CA ASN A 380 -20.42 -23.68 14.27
C ASN A 380 -19.55 -22.56 14.84
N VAL A 381 -20.15 -21.38 14.98
CA VAL A 381 -19.43 -20.17 15.38
C VAL A 381 -19.75 -19.83 16.82
N SER A 382 -18.71 -19.56 17.61
CA SER A 382 -18.84 -19.11 18.99
C SER A 382 -19.63 -17.79 19.11
N ALA A 383 -20.12 -17.51 20.31
CA ALA A 383 -20.47 -16.14 20.67
C ALA A 383 -19.22 -15.22 20.62
N ILE A 384 -19.45 -13.91 20.54
CA ILE A 384 -18.37 -12.92 20.55
C ILE A 384 -17.57 -12.99 21.86
N SER A 385 -16.26 -12.78 21.77
CA SER A 385 -15.39 -12.65 22.95
C SER A 385 -15.77 -11.47 23.84
N ASN A 386 -15.09 -11.33 24.98
CA ASN A 386 -15.00 -10.02 25.64
C ASN A 386 -14.38 -8.98 24.69
N VAL A 387 -14.70 -7.70 24.90
CA VAL A 387 -14.18 -6.60 24.08
C VAL A 387 -12.90 -6.06 24.72
N ALA A 388 -11.77 -6.29 24.07
CA ALA A 388 -10.50 -5.68 24.45
C ALA A 388 -10.39 -4.27 23.87
N SER A 389 -9.61 -3.40 24.50
CA SER A 389 -9.31 -2.06 23.96
C SER A 389 -7.87 -1.67 24.22
N GLY A 390 -7.27 -0.95 23.27
CA GLY A 390 -5.93 -0.39 23.39
C GLY A 390 -5.83 0.95 22.66
N THR A 391 -4.92 1.81 23.09
CA THR A 391 -4.65 3.10 22.42
C THR A 391 -3.23 3.09 21.90
N THR A 392 -3.04 3.31 20.59
CA THR A 392 -1.71 3.46 20.01
C THR A 392 -1.03 4.72 20.54
N ASN A 393 0.30 4.73 20.55
CA ASN A 393 1.05 5.89 21.02
C ASN A 393 0.87 7.05 20.05
N ALA A 394 0.74 8.27 20.58
CA ALA A 394 0.88 9.48 19.78
C ALA A 394 2.36 9.73 19.45
N LEU A 395 2.64 10.59 18.46
CA LEU A 395 4.01 11.09 18.29
C LEU A 395 4.39 11.98 19.49
N PRO A 396 5.66 11.97 19.90
CA PRO A 396 6.14 12.87 20.93
C PRO A 396 5.95 14.34 20.55
N GLN A 397 5.67 15.21 21.51
CA GLN A 397 5.42 16.64 21.30
C GLN A 397 6.58 17.34 20.57
N ALA A 398 7.83 16.91 20.78
CA ALA A 398 9.02 17.40 20.08
C ALA A 398 8.91 17.31 18.55
N ASN A 399 8.21 16.29 18.03
CA ASN A 399 8.01 16.12 16.60
C ASN A 399 7.14 17.25 16.00
N TYR A 400 6.29 17.88 16.82
CA TYR A 400 5.36 18.93 16.41
C TYR A 400 5.84 20.35 16.73
N LEU A 401 6.91 20.53 17.49
CA LEU A 401 7.46 21.86 17.75
C LEU A 401 8.20 22.36 16.52
N LEU A 402 7.74 23.42 15.87
CA LEU A 402 8.52 24.15 14.87
C LEU A 402 9.31 25.28 15.55
N VAL A 403 10.59 25.36 15.25
CA VAL A 403 11.49 26.41 15.74
C VAL A 403 12.07 27.10 14.52
N ASN A 404 11.67 28.33 14.27
CA ASN A 404 12.16 29.11 13.14
C ASN A 404 13.28 30.03 13.61
N THR A 405 14.44 29.89 12.98
CA THR A 405 15.66 30.64 13.28
C THR A 405 16.16 31.52 12.12
N THR A 406 15.34 31.71 11.09
CA THR A 406 15.74 32.43 9.86
C THR A 406 16.07 33.90 10.12
N ASN A 407 15.34 34.55 11.02
CA ASN A 407 15.48 35.98 11.32
C ASN A 407 16.28 36.24 12.60
N VAL A 408 17.10 35.27 13.04
CA VAL A 408 17.82 35.41 14.30
C VAL A 408 18.94 36.43 14.18
N ALA A 409 18.97 37.36 15.14
CA ALA A 409 19.94 38.44 15.18
C ALA A 409 20.27 38.85 16.63
N LEU A 410 21.31 39.66 16.78
CA LEU A 410 21.57 40.37 18.03
C LEU A 410 20.77 41.69 18.04
N SER A 411 20.27 42.08 19.21
CA SER A 411 19.68 43.39 19.42
C SER A 411 20.73 44.52 19.27
N ALA A 412 20.27 45.76 19.16
CA ALA A 412 21.16 46.92 18.97
C ALA A 412 22.23 47.08 20.07
N ASN A 413 21.94 46.65 21.31
CA ASN A 413 22.90 46.69 22.42
C ASN A 413 23.78 45.44 22.51
N LYS A 414 23.61 44.48 21.59
CA LYS A 414 24.33 43.20 21.49
C LYS A 414 24.28 42.33 22.75
N ARG A 415 23.24 42.48 23.58
CA ARG A 415 23.03 41.65 24.78
C ARG A 415 21.91 40.65 24.63
N ASP A 416 21.05 40.82 23.64
CA ASP A 416 19.87 39.97 23.43
C ASP A 416 19.96 39.27 22.08
N VAL A 417 19.72 37.97 22.06
CA VAL A 417 19.44 37.23 20.83
C VAL A 417 17.93 37.24 20.61
N ILE A 418 17.50 37.69 19.44
CA ILE A 418 16.10 37.90 19.09
C ILE A 418 15.77 37.19 17.76
N GLY A 419 14.49 37.13 17.39
CA GLY A 419 14.06 36.67 16.06
C GLY A 419 13.79 35.17 15.93
N ILE A 420 13.84 34.41 17.03
CA ILE A 420 13.39 33.02 17.07
C ILE A 420 11.87 33.00 17.26
N THR A 421 11.17 32.12 16.54
CA THR A 421 9.74 31.87 16.78
C THR A 421 9.47 30.38 17.00
N LEU A 422 8.47 30.09 17.84
CA LEU A 422 8.03 28.75 18.20
C LEU A 422 6.59 28.56 17.73
N GLN A 423 6.29 27.43 17.10
CA GLN A 423 4.95 27.12 16.63
C GLN A 423 4.62 25.64 16.87
N ASN A 424 3.36 25.37 17.17
CA ASN A 424 2.83 24.02 17.22
C ASN A 424 2.25 23.64 15.85
N SER A 425 2.77 22.58 15.23
CA SER A 425 2.24 22.01 13.98
C SER A 425 1.43 20.73 14.19
N GLY A 426 1.17 20.36 15.45
CA GLY A 426 0.56 19.10 15.85
C GLY A 426 -0.91 19.22 16.27
N PRO A 427 -1.54 18.06 16.54
CA PRO A 427 -2.97 17.97 16.87
C PRO A 427 -3.29 18.26 18.35
N THR A 428 -2.28 18.34 19.22
CA THR A 428 -2.42 18.57 20.67
C THR A 428 -1.49 19.70 21.12
N ASN A 429 -1.78 20.30 22.28
CA ASN A 429 -0.94 21.36 22.84
C ASN A 429 0.46 20.83 23.14
N ILE A 430 1.48 21.65 22.86
CA ILE A 430 2.86 21.37 23.28
C ILE A 430 3.13 22.13 24.58
N SER A 431 3.65 21.45 25.60
CA SER A 431 4.08 22.03 26.87
C SER A 431 5.59 21.93 26.96
N ILE A 432 6.29 23.07 26.88
CA ILE A 432 7.74 23.12 27.04
C ILE A 432 8.04 23.33 28.52
N ALA A 433 8.70 22.36 29.15
CA ALA A 433 9.02 22.35 30.58
C ALA A 433 10.39 22.95 30.88
N SER A 434 11.35 22.84 29.96
CA SER A 434 12.67 23.47 30.13
C SER A 434 13.35 23.79 28.82
N ILE A 435 14.27 24.76 28.87
CA ILE A 435 15.05 25.24 27.72
C ILE A 435 16.54 25.21 28.07
N GLY A 436 17.28 24.38 27.35
CA GLY A 436 18.74 24.40 27.29
C GLY A 436 19.22 25.41 26.26
N VAL A 437 20.18 26.24 26.66
CA VAL A 437 20.86 27.17 25.75
C VAL A 437 22.36 26.93 25.86
N SER A 438 22.99 26.55 24.76
CA SER A 438 24.44 26.47 24.66
C SER A 438 24.95 27.42 23.59
N TRP A 439 26.18 27.87 23.79
CA TRP A 439 26.86 28.79 22.89
C TRP A 439 28.36 28.53 22.82
N SER A 440 28.94 28.96 21.70
CA SER A 440 30.39 29.04 21.46
C SER A 440 30.75 30.37 20.78
N GLY A 441 32.05 30.63 20.60
CA GLY A 441 32.56 31.84 19.93
C GLY A 441 32.66 33.09 20.80
N ILE A 442 32.22 33.03 22.07
CA ILE A 442 32.26 34.14 23.04
C ILE A 442 32.98 33.75 24.34
N PRO A 443 33.46 34.72 25.14
CA PRO A 443 34.21 34.45 26.37
C PRO A 443 33.44 33.56 27.37
N ALA A 444 34.15 32.64 28.03
CA ALA A 444 33.59 31.74 29.03
C ALA A 444 32.99 32.45 30.27
N SER A 445 33.21 33.76 30.44
CA SER A 445 32.58 34.60 31.47
C SER A 445 31.16 35.06 31.11
N ARG A 446 30.71 34.81 29.88
CA ARG A 446 29.34 35.13 29.46
C ARG A 446 28.34 34.20 30.11
N ARG A 447 27.23 34.77 30.55
CA ARG A 447 26.15 34.06 31.24
C ARG A 447 24.82 34.41 30.59
N LEU A 448 23.96 33.42 30.39
CA LEU A 448 22.56 33.66 30.10
C LEU A 448 21.88 34.10 31.39
N VAL A 449 21.12 35.19 31.33
CA VAL A 449 20.48 35.80 32.50
C VAL A 449 18.97 35.90 32.42
N PHE A 450 18.40 35.94 31.22
CA PHE A 450 16.94 35.90 31.04
C PHE A 450 16.53 35.18 29.77
N ILE A 451 15.38 34.53 29.83
CA ILE A 451 14.60 34.04 28.68
C ILE A 451 13.22 34.68 28.78
N GLN A 452 12.81 35.41 27.75
CA GLN A 452 11.44 35.94 27.63
C GLN A 452 10.79 35.37 26.38
N ILE A 453 9.59 34.80 26.53
CA ILE A 453 8.82 34.18 25.45
C ILE A 453 7.39 34.70 25.52
N ASN A 454 6.85 35.11 24.37
CA ASN A 454 5.52 35.69 24.22
C ASN A 454 5.19 36.83 25.22
N GLY A 455 6.18 37.67 25.53
CA GLY A 455 6.08 38.79 26.47
C GLY A 455 6.17 38.39 27.96
N ALA A 456 6.21 37.10 28.28
CA ALA A 456 6.33 36.60 29.65
C ALA A 456 7.79 36.23 29.98
N ASN A 457 8.24 36.59 31.19
CA ASN A 457 9.55 36.18 31.69
C ASN A 457 9.53 34.70 32.05
N SER A 458 9.92 33.84 31.11
CA SER A 458 9.89 32.38 31.27
C SER A 458 10.99 31.86 32.18
N TRP A 459 12.13 32.55 32.25
CA TRP A 459 13.23 32.20 33.16
C TRP A 459 14.16 33.41 33.44
N SER A 460 14.77 33.42 34.63
CA SER A 460 15.82 34.36 35.00
C SER A 460 16.88 33.72 35.91
N GLY A 461 18.14 34.13 35.79
CA GLY A 461 19.24 33.62 36.60
C GLY A 461 20.61 34.09 36.12
N ALA A 462 21.64 33.25 36.27
CA ALA A 462 22.98 33.51 35.73
C ALA A 462 23.72 32.17 35.49
N VAL A 463 23.51 31.56 34.32
CA VAL A 463 24.03 30.22 34.01
C VAL A 463 25.09 30.23 32.93
N ALA A 464 25.98 29.23 32.97
CA ALA A 464 26.97 28.98 31.92
C ALA A 464 26.33 28.31 30.69
N SER A 465 27.12 28.17 29.63
CA SER A 465 26.72 27.51 28.38
C SER A 465 26.33 26.06 28.64
N GLY A 466 25.23 25.59 28.04
CA GLY A 466 24.78 24.20 28.09
C GLY A 466 23.94 23.83 29.31
N VAL A 467 23.65 24.78 30.19
CA VAL A 467 22.74 24.55 31.33
C VAL A 467 21.29 24.54 30.83
N THR A 468 20.53 23.52 31.26
CA THR A 468 19.08 23.41 31.05
C THR A 468 18.35 24.20 32.12
N ASN A 469 17.37 25.02 31.69
CA ASN A 469 16.68 25.96 32.56
C ASN A 469 15.18 25.64 32.57
N ASP A 470 14.65 25.29 33.73
CA ASP A 470 13.22 25.03 33.88
C ASP A 470 12.42 26.32 33.67
N VAL A 471 11.35 26.23 32.89
CA VAL A 471 10.40 27.33 32.68
C VAL A 471 9.17 27.05 33.52
N ASN A 472 8.81 27.96 34.42
CA ASN A 472 7.68 27.77 35.33
C ASN A 472 6.79 29.04 35.34
N PRO A 473 5.52 28.95 34.91
CA PRO A 473 4.86 27.74 34.38
C PRO A 473 5.43 27.30 33.03
N ASP A 474 5.16 26.04 32.65
CA ASP A 474 5.47 25.53 31.32
C ASP A 474 4.94 26.47 30.22
N ILE A 475 5.67 26.52 29.11
CA ILE A 475 5.25 27.32 27.96
C ILE A 475 4.32 26.46 27.10
N ILE A 476 3.06 26.88 27.02
CA ILE A 476 2.02 26.18 26.25
C ILE A 476 1.91 26.77 24.84
N LEU A 477 2.17 25.94 23.82
CA LEU A 477 1.86 26.24 22.43
C LEU A 477 0.54 25.57 22.05
N SER A 478 -0.52 26.37 21.98
CA SER A 478 -1.87 25.85 21.68
C SER A 478 -2.00 25.43 20.21
N VAL A 479 -2.80 24.40 19.96
CA VAL A 479 -3.10 23.91 18.60
C VAL A 479 -3.65 25.04 17.73
N GLY A 480 -3.15 25.16 16.49
CA GLY A 480 -3.61 26.14 15.52
C GLY A 480 -3.27 27.61 15.83
N SER A 481 -2.53 27.87 16.92
CA SER A 481 -2.12 29.23 17.28
C SER A 481 -0.98 29.73 16.38
N PRO A 482 -0.88 31.05 16.13
CA PRO A 482 0.25 31.62 15.40
C PRO A 482 1.57 31.37 16.13
N ALA A 483 2.67 31.44 15.39
CA ALA A 483 4.00 31.34 15.97
C ALA A 483 4.22 32.42 17.04
N ILE A 484 4.69 32.03 18.23
CA ILE A 484 5.01 32.95 19.32
C ILE A 484 6.50 33.30 19.29
N PRO A 485 6.88 34.54 19.64
CA PRO A 485 8.27 34.95 19.64
C PRO A 485 9.00 34.46 20.91
N VAL A 486 10.24 34.04 20.76
CA VAL A 486 11.23 34.16 21.83
C VAL A 486 11.72 35.61 21.78
N ASN A 487 11.16 36.45 22.65
CA ASN A 487 11.41 37.89 22.63
C ASN A 487 12.89 38.21 22.81
N TYR A 488 13.56 37.54 23.75
CA TYR A 488 15.00 37.59 23.89
C TYR A 488 15.58 36.41 24.67
N LEU A 489 16.80 36.02 24.28
CA LEU A 489 17.76 35.35 25.14
C LEU A 489 18.81 36.38 25.57
N ARG A 490 18.78 36.80 26.83
CA ARG A 490 19.62 37.90 27.32
C ARG A 490 20.89 37.40 27.98
N PHE A 491 22.00 38.01 27.62
CA PHE A 491 23.31 37.77 28.21
C PHE A 491 23.70 38.87 29.22
N ASN A 492 24.50 38.49 30.22
CA ASN A 492 24.98 39.40 31.25
C ASN A 492 25.73 40.62 30.69
N ASN A 493 26.36 40.50 29.53
CA ASN A 493 27.13 41.55 28.85
C ASN A 493 27.21 41.22 27.34
N THR A 494 27.77 42.11 26.53
CA THR A 494 27.72 42.05 25.06
C THR A 494 28.30 40.75 24.52
N VAL A 495 27.63 40.21 23.51
CA VAL A 495 28.03 39.04 22.74
C VAL A 495 28.21 39.44 21.27
N SER A 496 29.15 38.81 20.58
CA SER A 496 29.39 38.99 19.14
C SER A 496 30.16 37.77 18.65
N ASN A 497 29.95 37.36 17.40
CA ASN A 497 30.43 36.12 16.83
C ASN A 497 29.96 34.87 17.61
N ILE A 498 28.76 34.93 18.18
CA ILE A 498 28.16 33.84 18.96
C ILE A 498 27.48 32.84 18.03
N ILE A 499 27.70 31.54 18.29
CA ILE A 499 26.96 30.43 17.66
C ILE A 499 26.17 29.74 18.76
N LEU A 500 24.86 29.53 18.55
CA LEU A 500 23.94 28.99 19.55
C LEU A 500 23.41 27.60 19.17
N SER A 501 23.12 26.80 20.19
CA SER A 501 22.21 25.67 20.12
C SER A 501 21.14 25.80 21.20
N LEU A 502 19.90 25.50 20.83
CA LEU A 502 18.73 25.54 21.69
C LEU A 502 18.16 24.14 21.80
N THR A 503 17.87 23.71 23.02
CA THR A 503 17.26 22.42 23.33
C THR A 503 15.98 22.69 24.11
N PHE A 504 14.84 22.28 23.56
CA PHE A 504 13.53 22.39 24.20
C PHE A 504 13.14 21.02 24.72
N ASN A 505 12.89 20.90 26.03
CA ASN A 505 12.39 19.68 26.63
C ASN A 505 10.90 19.85 26.94
N MET A 506 10.09 18.93 26.46
CA MET A 506 8.65 18.93 26.61
C MET A 506 8.24 18.19 27.88
N SER A 507 7.02 18.44 28.34
CA SER A 507 6.46 17.78 29.53
C SER A 507 6.25 16.27 29.36
N ASP A 508 6.19 15.77 28.11
CA ASP A 508 6.10 14.34 27.79
C ASP A 508 7.47 13.64 27.75
N GLY A 509 8.56 14.35 28.12
CA GLY A 509 9.92 13.85 28.14
C GLY A 509 10.63 13.87 26.79
N SER A 510 9.94 14.30 25.72
CA SER A 510 10.57 14.46 24.41
C SER A 510 11.40 15.74 24.31
N THR A 511 12.37 15.75 23.39
CA THR A 511 13.32 16.86 23.25
C THR A 511 13.49 17.26 21.79
N LYS A 512 13.51 18.57 21.51
CA LYS A 512 13.90 19.13 20.21
C LYS A 512 15.13 20.02 20.34
N THR A 513 16.17 19.75 19.54
CA THR A 513 17.38 20.56 19.49
C THR A 513 17.53 21.24 18.13
N VAL A 514 17.84 22.54 18.14
CA VAL A 514 18.24 23.33 16.97
C VAL A 514 19.63 23.87 17.22
N SER A 515 20.59 23.50 16.37
CA SER A 515 22.01 23.84 16.54
C SER A 515 22.54 24.70 15.40
N GLY A 516 23.64 25.40 15.65
CA GLY A 516 24.35 26.15 14.61
C GLY A 516 23.68 27.48 14.25
N ILE A 517 22.95 28.09 15.19
CA ILE A 517 22.33 29.39 14.98
C ILE A 517 23.41 30.48 15.11
N GLY A 518 23.89 31.00 13.99
CA GLY A 518 24.96 32.00 13.93
C GLY A 518 26.05 31.63 12.90
N PRO A 519 27.22 32.31 12.91
CA PRO A 519 27.64 33.31 13.89
C PRO A 519 26.82 34.61 13.79
N LEU A 520 26.39 35.11 14.95
CA LEU A 520 25.66 36.39 15.05
C LEU A 520 26.65 37.52 15.42
N LEU A 521 26.65 38.61 14.65
CA LEU A 521 27.66 39.68 14.71
C LEU A 521 27.28 40.91 15.53
#